data_AF-A0A2W0GBL3-F1
#
_entry.id   AF-A0A2W0GBL3-F1
#
_cell.length_a   1.000
_cell.length_b   1.000
_cell.length_c   1.000
_cell.angle_alpha   90.00
_cell.angle_beta   90.00
_cell.angle_gamma   90.00
#
_symmetry.space_group_name_H-M   'P 1'
#
loop_
_entity.id
_entity.type
_entity.pdbx_description
1 polymer ?
#
loop_
_entity_poly.entity_id
_entity_poly.type
_entity_poly.pdbx_seq_one_letter_code
_entity_poly.pdbx_strand_id
1 'polypeptide(L)' 'MRKPISLDQTEYKSALAASLYEVILEKATAECSEAMINLLSIACDFNHEIHRALIAELRMGESK' A
#
# COMPACT_ATOMS: atom_id res chain seq x y z
N MET A 1 15.01 -8.39 -13.43
CA MET A 1 13.64 -8.43 -12.87
C MET A 1 13.69 -9.05 -11.49
N ARG A 2 12.96 -8.50 -10.50
CA ARG A 2 12.83 -9.16 -9.19
C ARG A 2 12.05 -10.47 -9.36
N LYS A 3 12.36 -11.46 -8.52
CA LYS A 3 11.59 -12.71 -8.49
C LYS A 3 10.14 -12.39 -8.12
N PRO A 4 9.14 -13.02 -8.77
CA PRO A 4 7.75 -12.94 -8.34
C PRO A 4 7.63 -13.36 -6.88
N ILE A 5 6.72 -12.73 -6.15
CA ILE A 5 6.33 -13.10 -4.79
C ILE A 5 4.97 -13.80 -4.84
N SER A 6 4.63 -14.59 -3.81
CA SER A 6 3.30 -15.22 -3.73
C SER A 6 2.20 -14.17 -3.50
N LEU A 7 0.94 -14.54 -3.76
CA LEU A 7 -0.19 -13.67 -3.48
C LEU A 7 -0.29 -13.34 -1.98
N ASP A 8 -0.14 -14.32 -1.09
CA ASP A 8 -0.12 -14.11 0.36
C ASP A 8 0.99 -13.13 0.78
N GLN A 9 2.18 -13.25 0.17
CA GLN A 9 3.26 -12.31 0.43
C GLN A 9 2.94 -10.90 -0.07
N THR A 10 2.24 -10.80 -1.19
CA THR A 10 1.81 -9.52 -1.76
C THR A 10 0.76 -8.87 -0.88
N GLU A 11 -0.20 -9.64 -0.35
CA GLU A 11 -1.24 -9.18 0.57
C GLU A 11 -0.61 -8.67 1.86
N TYR A 12 0.21 -9.50 2.50
CA TYR A 12 0.90 -9.13 3.73
C TYR A 12 1.76 -7.87 3.55
N LYS A 13 2.53 -7.78 2.45
CA LYS A 13 3.41 -6.62 2.20
C LYS A 13 2.62 -5.35 1.88
N SER A 14 1.52 -5.44 1.14
CA SER A 14 0.71 -4.27 0.80
C SER A 14 -0.08 -3.74 2.01
N ALA A 15 -0.55 -4.64 2.89
CA ALA A 15 -1.12 -4.27 4.19
C ALA A 15 -0.06 -3.60 5.09
N LEU A 16 1.15 -4.19 5.18
CA LEU A 16 2.24 -3.60 5.96
C LEU A 16 2.65 -2.22 5.43
N ALA A 17 2.69 -2.04 4.12
CA ALA A 17 2.97 -0.76 3.50
C ALA A 17 1.91 0.29 3.85
N ALA A 18 0.62 -0.08 3.92
CA ALA A 18 -0.45 0.83 4.35
C ALA A 18 -0.19 1.34 5.78
N SER A 19 0.07 0.43 6.73
CA SER A 19 0.41 0.81 8.11
C SER A 19 1.66 1.67 8.21
N LEU A 20 2.67 1.41 7.36
CA LEU A 20 3.88 2.24 7.32
C LEU A 20 3.59 3.65 6.78
N TYR A 21 2.76 3.78 5.74
CA TYR A 21 2.39 5.09 5.20
C TYR A 21 1.64 5.94 6.22
N GLU A 22 0.77 5.35 7.06
CA GLU A 22 0.10 6.08 8.14
C GLU A 22 1.12 6.73 9.09
N VAL A 23 2.12 5.96 9.55
CA VAL A 23 3.17 6.48 10.44
C VAL A 23 4.05 7.51 9.73
N ILE A 24 4.38 7.29 8.45
CA ILE A 24 5.16 8.26 7.67
C ILE A 24 4.39 9.57 7.50
N LEU A 25 3.10 9.51 7.16
CA LEU A 25 2.26 10.69 6.98
C LEU A 25 2.10 11.46 8.29
N GLU A 26 1.88 10.77 9.41
CA GLU A 26 1.82 11.39 10.74
C GLU A 26 3.10 12.20 11.02
N LYS A 27 4.28 11.60 10.80
CA LYS A 27 5.56 12.29 11.00
C LYS A 27 5.79 13.42 9.99
N ALA A 28 5.48 13.18 8.72
CA ALA A 28 5.68 14.14 7.64
C ALA A 28 4.87 15.42 7.84
N THR A 29 3.68 15.34 8.45
CA THR A 29 2.84 16.52 8.70
C THR A 29 3.52 17.57 9.60
N ALA A 30 4.45 17.15 10.46
CA ALA A 30 5.21 18.04 11.34
C ALA A 30 6.55 18.51 10.74
N GLU A 31 7.14 17.74 9.82
CA GLU A 31 8.53 17.88 9.40
C GLU A 31 8.72 18.26 7.93
N CYS A 32 7.70 18.09 7.09
CA CYS A 32 7.81 18.20 5.63
C CYS A 32 6.97 19.35 5.04
N SER A 33 7.34 19.76 3.82
CA SER A 33 6.54 20.70 3.04
C SER A 33 5.25 20.07 2.54
N GLU A 34 4.24 20.90 2.28
CA GLU A 34 2.96 20.46 1.71
C GLU A 34 3.13 19.66 0.40
N ALA A 35 4.05 20.09 -0.46
CA ALA A 35 4.35 19.37 -1.70
C ALA A 35 4.85 17.94 -1.45
N MET A 36 5.69 17.74 -0.43
CA MET A 36 6.19 16.40 -0.06
C MET A 36 5.07 15.55 0.55
N ILE A 37 4.24 16.14 1.41
CA ILE A 37 3.07 15.47 2.00
C ILE A 37 2.13 14.99 0.87
N ASN A 38 1.86 15.84 -0.12
CA ASN A 38 1.03 15.48 -1.26
C ASN A 38 1.60 14.29 -2.06
N LEU A 39 2.92 14.24 -2.28
CA LEU A 39 3.57 13.11 -2.95
C LEU A 39 3.47 11.82 -2.13
N LEU A 40 3.62 11.90 -0.81
CA LEU A 40 3.46 10.75 0.10
C LEU A 40 2.01 10.24 0.10
N SER A 41 1.03 11.15 0.10
CA SER A 41 -0.38 10.78 0.00
C SER A 41 -0.68 10.04 -1.31
N ILE A 42 -0.15 10.52 -2.44
CA ILE A 42 -0.29 9.82 -3.74
C ILE A 42 0.32 8.41 -3.69
N ALA A 43 1.49 8.27 -3.06
CA ALA A 43 2.14 6.96 -2.91
C ALA A 43 1.33 6.00 -2.02
N CYS A 44 0.71 6.52 -0.95
CA CYS A 44 -0.22 5.79 -0.09
C CYS A 44 -1.46 5.33 -0.87
N ASP A 45 -2.05 6.23 -1.66
CA ASP A 45 -3.25 5.95 -2.47
C ASP A 45 -2.99 4.82 -3.48
N PHE A 46 -1.84 4.83 -4.15
CA PHE A 46 -1.45 3.74 -5.04
C PHE A 46 -1.32 2.40 -4.31
N ASN A 47 -0.70 2.38 -3.12
CA ASN A 47 -0.61 1.15 -2.33
C ASN A 47 -2.01 0.63 -1.95
N HIS A 48 -2.93 1.52 -1.54
CA HIS A 48 -4.30 1.15 -1.23
C HIS A 48 -5.07 0.63 -2.45
N GLU A 49 -4.90 1.25 -3.62
CA GLU A 49 -5.52 0.77 -4.85
C GLU A 49 -5.05 -0.64 -5.21
N ILE A 50 -3.73 -0.86 -5.18
CA ILE A 50 -3.12 -2.18 -5.46
C ILE A 50 -3.58 -3.21 -4.43
N HIS A 51 -3.59 -2.86 -3.14
CA HIS A 51 -4.05 -3.73 -2.07
C HIS A 51 -5.52 -4.13 -2.28
N ARG A 52 -6.41 -3.17 -2.56
CA ARG A 52 -7.83 -3.46 -2.82
C ARG A 52 -8.03 -4.35 -4.04
N ALA A 53 -7.32 -4.08 -5.13
CA ALA A 53 -7.38 -4.91 -6.32
C ALA A 53 -6.93 -6.35 -6.03
N LEU A 54 -5.84 -6.51 -5.26
CA LEU A 54 -5.35 -7.82 -4.86
C LEU A 54 -6.36 -8.59 -3.99
N ILE A 55 -6.95 -7.93 -2.99
CA ILE A 55 -7.97 -8.54 -2.13
C ILE A 55 -9.21 -8.96 -2.94
N ALA A 56 -9.61 -8.17 -3.94
CA ALA A 56 -10.72 -8.52 -4.83
C ALA A 56 -10.42 -9.81 -5.60
N GLU A 57 -9.22 -9.94 -6.18
CA GLU A 57 -8.79 -11.15 -6.89
C GLU A 57 -8.72 -12.38 -5.98
N LEU A 58 -8.16 -12.23 -4.77
CA LEU A 58 -8.08 -13.33 -3.79
C LEU A 58 -9.47 -13.87 -3.42
N ARG A 59 -10.43 -12.97 -3.13
CA ARG A 59 -11.81 -13.35 -2.79
C ARG A 59 -12.56 -14.01 -3.95
N MET A 60 -12.25 -13.64 -5.19
CA MET A 60 -12.80 -14.30 -6.38
C MET A 60 -12.21 -15.70 -6.60
N GLY A 61 -10.96 -15.93 -6.19
CA GLY A 61 -10.30 -17.24 -6.26
C GLY A 61 -10.83 -18.28 -5.28
N GLU A 62 -11.33 -17.84 -4.12
CA GLU A 62 -11.91 -18.73 -3.08
C GLU A 62 -13.33 -19.24 -3.41
N SER A 63 -14.01 -18.64 -4.40
CA SER A 63 -15.38 -18.99 -4.81
C SER A 63 -15.46 -19.96 -6.00
N LYS A 64 -14.34 -20.58 -6.40
CA LYS A 64 -14.23 -21.58 -7.48
C LYS A 64 -13.83 -22.94 -6.93
#